data_AF-A0A350J585-F1
#
_entry.id   AF-A0A350J585-F1
#
_cell.length_a   1.000
_cell.length_b   1.000
_cell.length_c   1.000
_cell.angle_alpha   90.00
_cell.angle_beta   90.00
_cell.angle_gamma   90.00
#
_symmetry.space_group_name_H-M   'P 1'
#
loop_
_entity.id
_entity.type
_entity.pdbx_description
1 polymer ?
#
loop_
_entity_poly.entity_id
_entity_poly.type
_entity_poly.pdbx_seq_one_letter_code
_entity_poly.pdbx_strand_id
1 'polypeptide(L)'
;MGKEYKPTTEQQAIINAPIGNMLVSAAAGSGKTTVLVKRIINSIEAGNIAIDRILVVTFTREAANKMKGDVEKALREEIEKLNGDPSSKAMSDLLKKQLDLLPSSNIQTLDSFCSQVINERSHVLAGMDVHIPEQGTVVLDSDKLDPVLKSAAMEAIKETYLEGGSDEFFELTDRFGNGRTDDDLADDICYVYKKLRSLPDYLRHMDDMLVQRQEAQAEGRILGLQELVNSVTDVTDLIDGDLLTELHALLEKIGGKNKHKDELHDLIDAVEIYVKGIEEAKKTGDLKAVWDSLRNYSCLVEDPGSSTAPVYVGLPKNDPEDEASGEFLDRFGPVAALINLLKPKLFEGRAKNGYKDCGAPFEISKKYAEFFNETDDETLLRLQEKRTESVRAFTELIKKTDRIFATKKRRAHVVDFSDLAHMAKLILEQKEAGDYYRDRFIEIYIDEYQDNSALQDSIIGLMCSEKGNVFRVGDVKQSIYKFRNAEPKLFLDLSKEYQREGSCGELKTLNCNFRSSKEIIDFVNIIFSQIMTGDGAEIDYDDKQKLIHPSEVPEIEFEGDGEPPVLPRVRMPDTSNIKSAEATRETVLEEVIHYTGSGVELSDICILTRKNKMA
;
A
#
# COMPACT_ATOMS: atom_id res chain seq x y z
N MET A 1 30.32 1.70 29.13
CA MET A 1 29.44 0.63 29.66
C MET A 1 28.03 1.03 29.29
N GLY A 2 27.45 0.38 28.28
CA GLY A 2 26.07 0.66 27.87
C GLY A 2 25.12 0.13 28.94
N LYS A 3 24.10 0.93 29.29
CA LYS A 3 23.05 0.52 30.23
C LYS A 3 22.39 -0.77 29.74
N GLU A 4 22.07 -1.66 30.69
CA GLU A 4 21.38 -2.90 30.41
C GLU A 4 19.97 -2.60 29.87
N TYR A 5 19.65 -3.09 28.67
CA TYR A 5 18.36 -2.85 28.04
C TYR A 5 17.24 -3.64 28.74
N LYS A 6 16.33 -2.91 29.38
CA LYS A 6 15.14 -3.45 30.04
C LYS A 6 13.91 -3.32 29.13
N PRO A 7 13.25 -4.42 28.74
CA PRO A 7 12.02 -4.37 27.93
C PRO A 7 10.87 -3.67 28.67
N THR A 8 9.98 -3.00 27.93
CA THR A 8 8.69 -2.54 28.48
C THR A 8 7.77 -3.73 28.79
N THR A 9 6.67 -3.49 29.50
CA THR A 9 5.66 -4.53 29.75
C THR A 9 5.10 -5.11 28.45
N GLU A 10 4.83 -4.28 27.44
CA GLU A 10 4.35 -4.74 26.12
C GLU A 10 5.42 -5.56 25.40
N GLN A 11 6.68 -5.10 25.39
CA GLN A 11 7.79 -5.85 24.81
C GLN A 11 7.99 -7.19 25.52
N GLN A 12 7.92 -7.22 26.85
CA GLN A 12 8.07 -8.42 27.65
C GLN A 12 6.91 -9.40 27.42
N ALA A 13 5.68 -8.90 27.27
CA ALA A 13 4.52 -9.71 26.92
C ALA A 13 4.71 -10.40 25.55
N ILE A 14 5.29 -9.70 24.57
CA ILE A 14 5.61 -10.28 23.25
C ILE A 14 6.75 -11.31 23.36
N ILE A 15 7.80 -11.02 24.13
CA ILE A 15 8.95 -11.93 24.32
C ILE A 15 8.49 -13.24 24.98
N ASN A 16 7.58 -13.15 25.95
CA ASN A 16 7.11 -14.29 26.75
C ASN A 16 5.91 -15.02 26.14
N ALA A 17 5.26 -14.47 25.11
CA ALA A 17 4.07 -15.07 24.54
C ALA A 17 4.37 -16.47 23.98
N PRO A 18 3.45 -17.44 24.10
CA PRO A 18 3.63 -18.76 23.54
C PRO A 18 3.77 -18.73 22.01
N ILE A 19 4.20 -19.85 21.43
CA ILE A 19 4.18 -20.03 19.98
C ILE A 19 2.73 -20.03 19.52
N GLY A 20 2.44 -19.20 18.52
CA GLY A 20 1.12 -18.99 17.98
C GLY A 20 1.17 -17.97 16.85
N ASN A 21 0.01 -17.66 16.27
CA ASN A 21 -0.10 -16.58 15.31
C ASN A 21 -0.08 -15.22 16.03
N MET A 22 0.88 -14.38 15.69
CA MET A 22 1.01 -13.06 16.31
C MET A 22 1.34 -12.00 15.26
N LEU A 23 0.66 -10.86 15.33
CA LEU A 23 0.98 -9.65 14.58
C LEU A 23 1.40 -8.57 15.57
N VAL A 24 2.60 -8.04 15.41
CA VAL A 24 3.13 -6.94 16.21
C VAL A 24 3.19 -5.67 15.37
N SER A 25 2.27 -4.75 15.63
CA SER A 25 2.27 -3.39 15.07
C SER A 25 3.23 -2.52 15.86
N ALA A 26 4.42 -2.31 15.31
CA ALA A 26 5.52 -1.73 16.05
C ALA A 26 6.08 -0.49 15.35
N ALA A 27 5.84 0.67 15.96
CA ALA A 27 6.19 1.96 15.42
C ALA A 27 7.71 2.13 15.21
N ALA A 28 8.13 3.20 14.53
CA ALA A 28 9.54 3.50 14.35
C ALA A 28 10.26 3.64 15.71
N GLY A 29 11.45 3.06 15.83
CA GLY A 29 12.24 3.14 17.07
C GLY A 29 11.75 2.28 18.24
N SER A 30 10.71 1.45 18.04
CA SER A 30 10.10 0.63 19.11
C SER A 30 10.89 -0.60 19.56
N GLY A 31 12.04 -0.86 18.95
CA GLY A 31 12.86 -2.04 19.27
C GLY A 31 12.37 -3.34 18.62
N LYS A 32 11.63 -3.28 17.49
CA LYS A 32 11.19 -4.44 16.69
C LYS A 32 12.20 -5.59 16.64
N THR A 33 13.39 -5.32 16.10
CA THR A 33 14.48 -6.29 15.94
C THR A 33 14.94 -6.83 17.30
N THR A 34 15.08 -5.97 18.31
CA THR A 34 15.49 -6.37 19.67
C THR A 34 14.48 -7.31 20.32
N VAL A 35 13.19 -7.02 20.18
CA VAL A 35 12.08 -7.86 20.67
C VAL A 35 12.09 -9.21 19.96
N LEU A 36 12.26 -9.23 18.64
CA LEU A 36 12.33 -10.46 17.84
C LEU A 36 13.52 -11.33 18.30
N VAL A 37 14.72 -10.75 18.43
CA VAL A 37 15.91 -11.46 18.92
C VAL A 37 15.68 -12.01 20.33
N LYS A 38 15.21 -11.17 21.28
CA LYS A 38 14.94 -11.62 22.65
C LYS A 38 13.87 -12.73 22.70
N ARG A 39 12.85 -12.68 21.84
CA ARG A 39 11.84 -13.75 21.72
C ARG A 39 12.46 -15.07 21.27
N ILE A 40 13.35 -15.04 20.27
CA ILE A 40 14.09 -16.23 19.82
C ILE A 40 14.91 -16.81 20.98
N ILE A 41 15.71 -15.98 21.67
CA ILE A 41 16.55 -16.43 22.78
C ILE A 41 15.70 -17.00 23.92
N ASN A 42 14.65 -16.29 24.35
CA ASN A 42 13.74 -16.75 25.39
C ASN A 42 13.07 -18.09 25.04
N SER A 43 12.69 -18.27 23.77
CA SER A 43 12.07 -19.52 23.30
C SER A 43 13.08 -20.68 23.23
N ILE A 44 14.36 -20.40 22.93
CA ILE A 44 15.45 -21.37 23.02
C ILE A 44 15.68 -21.80 24.46
N GLU A 45 15.76 -20.84 25.39
CA GLU A 45 15.99 -21.10 26.82
C GLU A 45 14.84 -21.89 27.45
N ALA A 46 13.60 -21.62 27.03
CA ALA A 46 12.43 -22.40 27.43
C ALA A 46 12.41 -23.82 26.82
N GLY A 47 13.31 -24.13 25.88
CA GLY A 47 13.35 -25.41 25.17
C GLY A 47 12.21 -25.57 24.16
N ASN A 48 11.53 -24.49 23.78
CA ASN A 48 10.42 -24.50 22.85
C ASN A 48 10.88 -24.59 21.39
N ILE A 49 12.04 -24.02 21.07
CA ILE A 49 12.60 -24.00 19.72
C ILE A 49 14.09 -24.38 19.70
N ALA A 50 14.58 -24.74 18.51
CA ALA A 50 16.00 -24.79 18.18
C ALA A 50 16.26 -23.88 16.97
N ILE A 51 17.44 -23.28 16.88
CA ILE A 51 17.74 -22.24 15.87
C ILE A 51 17.71 -22.77 14.42
N ASP A 52 17.97 -24.07 14.22
CA ASP A 52 17.89 -24.76 12.93
C ASP A 52 16.45 -25.18 12.56
N ARG A 53 15.52 -25.02 13.50
CA ARG A 53 14.09 -25.35 13.40
C ARG A 53 13.18 -24.12 13.35
N ILE A 54 13.74 -22.94 13.11
CA ILE A 54 12.97 -21.72 12.83
C ILE A 54 13.26 -21.21 11.41
N LEU A 55 12.32 -20.41 10.89
CA LEU A 55 12.51 -19.62 9.68
C LEU A 55 12.38 -18.14 10.05
N VAL A 56 13.39 -17.33 9.76
CA VAL A 56 13.32 -15.87 9.91
C VAL A 56 13.47 -15.25 8.52
N VAL A 57 12.43 -14.55 8.09
CA VAL A 57 12.33 -13.88 6.79
C VAL A 57 12.53 -12.38 6.98
N THR A 58 13.49 -11.82 6.25
CA THR A 58 13.75 -10.37 6.23
C THR A 58 13.66 -9.80 4.81
N PHE A 59 13.43 -8.49 4.69
CA PHE A 59 13.30 -7.83 3.39
C PHE A 59 14.60 -7.79 2.57
N THR A 60 15.77 -7.63 3.22
CA THR A 60 17.07 -7.57 2.55
C THR A 60 18.05 -8.60 3.10
N ARG A 61 19.08 -8.93 2.30
CA ARG A 61 20.19 -9.78 2.72
C ARG A 61 21.00 -9.14 3.85
N GLU A 62 21.14 -7.82 3.82
CA GLU A 62 21.82 -7.07 4.88
C GLU A 62 21.06 -7.18 6.21
N ALA A 63 19.73 -7.06 6.18
CA ALA A 63 18.87 -7.26 7.36
C ALA A 63 18.97 -8.70 7.88
N ALA A 64 18.98 -9.72 7.01
CA ALA A 64 19.19 -11.12 7.41
C ALA A 64 20.54 -11.32 8.10
N ASN A 65 21.62 -10.79 7.51
CA ASN A 65 22.97 -10.90 8.08
C ASN A 65 23.08 -10.17 9.41
N LYS A 66 22.48 -8.98 9.51
CA LYS A 66 22.41 -8.22 10.77
C LYS A 66 21.63 -9.01 11.83
N MET A 67 20.46 -9.54 11.50
CA MET A 67 19.64 -10.37 12.41
C MET A 67 20.43 -11.57 12.92
N LYS A 68 21.15 -12.27 12.03
CA LYS A 68 22.02 -13.39 12.40
C LYS A 68 23.12 -12.96 13.38
N GLY A 69 23.77 -11.82 13.13
CA GLY A 69 24.78 -11.26 14.03
C GLY A 69 24.21 -10.81 15.38
N ASP A 70 22.99 -10.24 15.39
CA ASP A 70 22.30 -9.83 16.62
C ASP A 70 21.93 -11.05 17.48
N VAL A 71 21.44 -12.13 16.86
CA VAL A 71 21.19 -13.42 17.54
C VAL A 71 22.50 -14.03 18.06
N GLU A 72 23.57 -14.03 17.26
CA GLU A 72 24.88 -14.54 17.69
C GLU A 72 25.38 -13.80 18.94
N LYS A 73 25.31 -12.47 18.91
CA LYS A 73 25.71 -11.62 20.02
C LYS A 73 24.88 -11.91 21.26
N ALA A 74 23.55 -12.00 21.13
CA ALA A 74 22.67 -12.29 22.25
C ALA A 74 22.94 -13.67 22.87
N LEU A 75 23.16 -14.71 22.06
CA LEU A 75 23.55 -16.04 22.55
C LEU A 75 24.86 -15.98 23.36
N ARG A 76 25.87 -15.25 22.86
CA ARG A 76 27.17 -15.10 23.56
C ARG A 76 27.01 -14.38 24.90
N GLU A 77 26.23 -13.31 24.93
CA GLU A 77 25.95 -12.55 26.15
C GLU A 77 25.25 -13.41 27.21
N GLU A 78 24.24 -14.22 26.82
CA GLU A 78 23.58 -15.13 27.77
C GLU A 78 24.52 -16.25 28.25
N ILE A 79 25.36 -16.81 27.37
CA ILE A 79 26.39 -17.79 27.78
C ILE A 79 27.36 -17.17 28.80
N GLU A 80 27.76 -15.92 28.59
CA GLU A 80 28.67 -15.21 29.50
C GLU A 80 28.06 -14.98 30.88
N LYS A 81 26.78 -14.62 30.96
CA LYS A 81 26.04 -14.46 32.23
C LYS A 81 25.95 -15.75 33.04
N LEU A 82 25.93 -16.90 32.38
CA LEU A 82 25.85 -18.22 33.02
C LEU A 82 27.22 -18.76 33.49
N ASN A 83 28.34 -18.08 33.17
CA ASN A 83 29.66 -18.55 33.56
C ASN A 83 29.86 -18.49 35.09
N GLY A 84 30.41 -19.56 35.65
CA GLY A 84 30.78 -19.64 37.07
C GLY A 84 29.72 -20.24 37.99
N ASP A 85 28.52 -20.53 37.50
CA ASP A 85 27.46 -21.21 38.25
C ASP A 85 27.33 -22.70 37.80
N PRO A 86 27.67 -23.68 38.68
CA PRO A 86 27.53 -25.10 38.36
C PRO A 86 26.10 -25.53 38.02
N SER A 87 25.08 -24.85 38.54
CA SER A 87 23.66 -25.17 38.28
C SER A 87 23.20 -24.75 36.88
N SER A 88 23.90 -23.79 36.28
CA SER A 88 23.61 -23.23 34.95
C SER A 88 24.31 -23.98 33.80
N LYS A 89 25.11 -25.02 34.11
CA LYS A 89 25.91 -25.74 33.11
C LYS A 89 25.09 -26.32 31.96
N ALA A 90 23.94 -26.95 32.25
CA ALA A 90 23.09 -27.53 31.23
C ALA A 90 22.53 -26.48 30.24
N MET A 91 22.16 -25.30 30.75
CA MET A 91 21.71 -24.18 29.92
C MET A 91 22.85 -23.62 29.07
N SER A 92 24.03 -23.42 29.67
CA SER A 92 25.23 -22.99 28.94
C SER A 92 25.57 -23.94 27.79
N ASP A 93 25.50 -25.25 28.02
CA ASP A 93 25.75 -26.26 26.99
C ASP A 93 24.67 -26.26 25.89
N LEU A 94 23.40 -26.03 26.25
CA LEU A 94 22.30 -25.84 25.28
C LEU A 94 22.56 -24.63 24.38
N LEU A 95 22.87 -23.47 24.95
CA LEU A 95 23.11 -22.24 24.20
C LEU A 95 24.35 -22.33 23.29
N LYS A 96 25.42 -22.97 23.77
CA LYS A 96 26.61 -23.25 22.92
C LYS A 96 26.26 -24.12 21.72
N LYS A 97 25.42 -25.15 21.92
CA LYS A 97 24.94 -25.97 20.79
C LYS A 97 24.11 -25.15 19.80
N GLN A 98 23.29 -24.21 20.26
CA GLN A 98 22.56 -23.32 19.34
C GLN A 98 23.51 -22.39 18.58
N LEU A 99 24.55 -21.87 19.23
CA LEU A 99 25.58 -21.06 18.58
C LEU A 99 26.30 -21.85 17.46
N ASP A 100 26.57 -23.14 17.67
CA ASP A 100 27.16 -24.03 16.66
C ASP A 100 26.21 -24.28 15.46
N LEU A 101 24.89 -24.26 15.69
CA LEU A 101 23.87 -24.48 14.66
C LEU A 101 23.50 -23.20 13.88
N LEU A 102 23.77 -22.02 14.45
CA LEU A 102 23.45 -20.71 13.87
C LEU A 102 23.98 -20.51 12.43
N PRO A 103 25.19 -20.96 12.05
CA PRO A 103 25.65 -20.86 10.66
C PRO A 103 24.68 -21.50 9.65
N SER A 104 24.00 -22.58 10.03
CA SER A 104 23.02 -23.33 9.22
C SER A 104 21.55 -22.94 9.45
N SER A 105 21.27 -21.93 10.27
CA SER A 105 19.90 -21.47 10.54
C SER A 105 19.26 -20.81 9.32
N ASN A 106 17.93 -20.90 9.19
CA ASN A 106 17.18 -20.28 8.10
C ASN A 106 16.83 -18.82 8.43
N ILE A 107 17.85 -17.96 8.56
CA ILE A 107 17.70 -16.51 8.71
C ILE A 107 18.13 -15.86 7.39
N GLN A 108 17.15 -15.49 6.55
CA GLN A 108 17.40 -15.14 5.15
C GLN A 108 16.27 -14.31 4.53
N THR A 109 16.44 -13.87 3.29
CA THR A 109 15.33 -13.28 2.52
C THR A 109 14.38 -14.35 2.03
N LEU A 110 13.12 -13.97 1.75
CA LEU A 110 12.14 -14.92 1.22
C LEU A 110 12.56 -15.50 -0.13
N ASP A 111 13.21 -14.71 -0.98
CA ASP A 111 13.76 -15.18 -2.26
C ASP A 111 14.83 -16.27 -2.08
N SER A 112 15.68 -16.12 -1.06
CA SER A 112 16.71 -17.11 -0.73
C SER A 112 16.06 -18.40 -0.23
N PHE A 113 15.01 -18.27 0.57
CA PHE A 113 14.20 -19.42 1.01
C PHE A 113 13.50 -20.11 -0.18
N CYS A 114 12.89 -19.38 -1.11
CA CYS A 114 12.28 -19.97 -2.31
C CYS A 114 13.30 -20.74 -3.15
N SER A 115 14.51 -20.20 -3.29
CA SER A 115 15.62 -20.88 -3.96
C SER A 115 16.00 -22.19 -3.25
N GLN A 116 16.04 -22.18 -1.91
CA GLN A 116 16.29 -23.37 -1.10
C GLN A 116 15.19 -24.43 -1.30
N VAL A 117 13.92 -24.04 -1.28
CA VAL A 117 12.78 -24.95 -1.51
C VAL A 117 12.90 -25.65 -2.87
N ILE A 118 13.23 -24.91 -3.92
CA ILE A 118 13.41 -25.46 -5.27
C ILE A 118 14.59 -26.45 -5.29
N ASN A 119 15.72 -26.08 -4.70
CA ASN A 119 16.90 -26.95 -4.67
C ASN A 119 16.67 -28.24 -3.87
N GLU A 120 15.93 -28.16 -2.76
CA GLU A 120 15.67 -29.32 -1.89
C GLU A 120 14.56 -30.23 -2.45
N ARG A 121 13.52 -29.65 -3.09
CA ARG A 121 12.25 -30.34 -3.34
C ARG A 121 11.69 -30.24 -4.75
N SER A 122 12.39 -29.67 -5.73
CA SER A 122 11.90 -29.56 -7.12
C SER A 122 11.47 -30.90 -7.77
N HIS A 123 11.99 -32.04 -7.30
CA HIS A 123 11.57 -33.36 -7.75
C HIS A 123 10.06 -33.63 -7.60
N VAL A 124 9.36 -32.95 -6.66
CA VAL A 124 7.90 -33.11 -6.51
C VAL A 124 7.11 -32.52 -7.68
N LEU A 125 7.73 -31.66 -8.47
CA LEU A 125 7.13 -31.10 -9.69
C LEU A 125 7.36 -31.98 -10.93
N ALA A 126 7.99 -33.16 -10.77
CA ALA A 126 8.26 -34.05 -11.89
C ALA A 126 6.96 -34.46 -12.60
N GLY A 127 6.90 -34.23 -13.92
CA GLY A 127 5.73 -34.52 -14.75
C GLY A 127 4.72 -33.38 -14.86
N MET A 128 4.92 -32.26 -14.16
CA MET A 128 4.17 -31.03 -14.37
C MET A 128 4.78 -30.21 -15.51
N ASP A 129 3.97 -29.41 -16.21
CA ASP A 129 4.45 -28.44 -17.20
C ASP A 129 5.01 -27.18 -16.51
N VAL A 130 6.06 -27.37 -15.72
CA VAL A 130 6.75 -26.31 -14.97
C VAL A 130 8.24 -26.38 -15.30
N HIS A 131 8.84 -25.24 -15.63
CA HIS A 131 10.26 -25.20 -15.91
C HIS A 131 11.08 -25.11 -14.62
N ILE A 132 11.63 -26.23 -14.18
CA ILE A 132 12.55 -26.26 -13.05
C ILE A 132 13.91 -25.71 -13.50
N PRO A 133 14.50 -24.74 -12.77
CA PRO A 133 15.84 -24.24 -13.05
C PRO A 133 16.88 -25.37 -13.06
N GLU A 134 17.58 -25.53 -14.17
CA GLU A 134 18.69 -26.46 -14.29
C GLU A 134 19.99 -25.87 -13.72
N GLN A 135 20.99 -26.72 -13.52
CA GLN A 135 22.32 -26.28 -13.09
C GLN A 135 22.88 -25.25 -14.08
N GLY A 136 23.28 -24.07 -13.57
CA GLY A 136 23.77 -22.96 -14.38
C GLY A 136 22.71 -21.92 -14.76
N THR A 137 21.45 -22.10 -14.36
CA THR A 137 20.41 -21.07 -14.50
C THR A 137 20.79 -19.81 -13.72
N VAL A 138 20.70 -18.64 -14.35
CA VAL A 138 21.02 -17.35 -13.75
C VAL A 138 19.76 -16.67 -13.24
N VAL A 139 19.78 -16.22 -11.98
CA VAL A 139 18.71 -15.39 -11.42
C VAL A 139 19.00 -13.93 -11.74
N LEU A 140 18.05 -13.25 -12.39
CA LEU A 140 18.13 -11.84 -12.73
C LEU A 140 17.03 -11.04 -12.03
N ASP A 141 17.31 -9.77 -11.77
CA ASP A 141 16.27 -8.83 -11.35
C ASP A 141 15.22 -8.68 -12.48
N SER A 142 13.94 -8.57 -12.10
CA SER A 142 12.84 -8.50 -13.08
C SER A 142 12.97 -7.34 -14.07
N ASP A 143 13.55 -6.20 -13.67
CA ASP A 143 13.79 -5.05 -14.55
C ASP A 143 14.77 -5.39 -15.69
N LYS A 144 15.72 -6.29 -15.46
CA LYS A 144 16.66 -6.75 -16.49
C LYS A 144 15.98 -7.59 -17.57
N LEU A 145 14.83 -8.17 -17.26
CA LEU A 145 14.03 -8.97 -18.17
C LEU A 145 12.95 -8.14 -18.90
N ASP A 146 12.81 -6.85 -18.60
CA ASP A 146 11.84 -5.96 -19.26
C ASP A 146 11.92 -5.98 -20.79
N PRO A 147 13.11 -5.93 -21.42
CA PRO A 147 13.20 -6.04 -22.89
C PRO A 147 12.73 -7.39 -23.42
N VAL A 148 12.96 -8.48 -22.66
CA VAL A 148 12.54 -9.83 -23.03
C VAL A 148 11.02 -9.97 -22.88
N LEU A 149 10.44 -9.39 -21.83
CA LEU A 149 9.00 -9.32 -21.62
C LEU A 149 8.31 -8.51 -22.72
N LYS A 150 8.83 -7.32 -23.06
CA LYS A 150 8.29 -6.51 -24.16
C LYS A 150 8.36 -7.25 -25.49
N SER A 151 9.47 -7.95 -25.74
CA SER A 151 9.59 -8.82 -26.91
C SER A 151 8.55 -9.95 -26.91
N ALA A 152 8.24 -10.55 -25.76
CA ALA A 152 7.20 -11.57 -25.64
C ALA A 152 5.80 -11.03 -25.89
N ALA A 153 5.48 -9.85 -25.35
CA ALA A 153 4.19 -9.18 -25.58
C ALA A 153 3.99 -8.84 -27.06
N MET A 154 5.03 -8.33 -27.72
CA MET A 154 5.01 -8.06 -29.17
C MET A 154 4.82 -9.32 -30.00
N GLU A 155 5.47 -10.41 -29.61
CA GLU A 155 5.29 -11.70 -30.28
C GLU A 155 3.88 -12.26 -30.07
N ALA A 156 3.30 -12.13 -28.87
CA ALA A 156 1.92 -12.53 -28.59
C ALA A 156 0.90 -11.78 -29.46
N ILE A 157 1.06 -10.46 -29.59
CA ILE A 157 0.22 -9.63 -30.47
C ILE A 157 0.38 -10.09 -31.93
N LYS A 158 1.62 -10.28 -32.39
CA LYS A 158 1.91 -10.73 -33.76
C LYS A 158 1.32 -12.11 -34.06
N GLU A 159 1.45 -13.07 -33.16
CA GLU A 159 0.83 -14.39 -33.31
C GLU A 159 -0.69 -14.29 -33.42
N THR A 160 -1.31 -13.42 -32.62
CA THR A 160 -2.77 -13.21 -32.63
C THR A 160 -3.24 -12.63 -33.98
N TYR A 161 -2.48 -11.71 -34.59
CA TYR A 161 -2.75 -11.27 -35.97
C TYR A 161 -2.68 -12.42 -36.99
N LEU A 162 -1.68 -13.30 -36.87
CA LEU A 162 -1.49 -14.42 -37.80
C LEU A 162 -2.58 -15.49 -37.67
N GLU A 163 -3.18 -15.61 -36.48
CA GLU A 163 -4.31 -16.49 -36.19
C GLU A 163 -5.66 -15.92 -36.64
N GLY A 164 -5.67 -14.69 -37.18
CA GLY A 164 -6.86 -14.03 -37.70
C GLY A 164 -7.54 -13.06 -36.74
N GLY A 165 -7.14 -13.03 -35.46
CA GLY A 165 -7.68 -12.13 -34.43
C GLY A 165 -9.19 -12.28 -34.17
N SER A 166 -9.68 -11.74 -33.05
CA SER A 166 -11.12 -11.47 -32.87
C SER A 166 -11.41 -10.00 -33.16
N ASP A 167 -12.68 -9.64 -33.36
CA ASP A 167 -13.07 -8.23 -33.55
C ASP A 167 -12.65 -7.37 -32.33
N GLU A 168 -12.71 -7.92 -31.13
CA GLU A 168 -12.30 -7.26 -29.89
C GLU A 168 -10.79 -7.09 -29.81
N PHE A 169 -10.01 -8.04 -30.35
CA PHE A 169 -8.56 -7.87 -30.46
C PHE A 169 -8.22 -6.68 -31.36
N PHE A 170 -8.88 -6.54 -32.52
CA PHE A 170 -8.67 -5.39 -33.40
C PHE A 170 -9.12 -4.08 -32.74
N GLU A 171 -10.22 -4.11 -31.97
CA GLU A 171 -10.64 -2.94 -31.19
C GLU A 171 -9.63 -2.56 -30.11
N LEU A 172 -8.97 -3.53 -29.47
CA LEU A 172 -7.88 -3.25 -28.52
C LEU A 172 -6.68 -2.62 -29.22
N THR A 173 -6.24 -3.14 -30.35
CA THR A 173 -5.09 -2.59 -31.10
C THR A 173 -5.39 -1.19 -31.63
N ASP A 174 -6.62 -0.92 -32.06
CA ASP A 174 -7.04 0.40 -32.51
C ASP A 174 -7.09 1.42 -31.37
N ARG A 175 -7.51 1.00 -30.17
CA ARG A 175 -7.68 1.89 -29.00
C ARG A 175 -6.39 2.14 -28.22
N PHE A 176 -5.58 1.10 -28.04
CA PHE A 176 -4.39 1.13 -27.20
C PHE A 176 -3.09 1.11 -28.01
N GLY A 177 -3.15 0.90 -29.33
CA GLY A 177 -2.02 1.12 -30.22
C GLY A 177 -1.82 2.61 -30.53
N ASN A 178 -0.69 2.93 -31.16
CA ASN A 178 -0.37 4.31 -31.57
C ASN A 178 -0.74 4.62 -33.04
N GLY A 179 -1.53 3.73 -33.67
CA GLY A 179 -1.94 3.80 -35.08
C GLY A 179 -0.86 3.41 -36.10
N ARG A 180 0.37 3.12 -35.67
CA ARG A 180 1.48 2.66 -36.53
C ARG A 180 2.11 1.36 -36.07
N THR A 181 2.23 1.19 -34.75
CA THR A 181 2.76 0.01 -34.07
C THR A 181 1.89 -0.27 -32.84
N ASP A 182 1.98 -1.51 -32.36
CA ASP A 182 1.30 -1.94 -31.14
C ASP A 182 2.18 -1.77 -29.89
N ASP A 183 3.23 -0.93 -29.95
CA ASP A 183 4.20 -0.76 -28.85
C ASP A 183 3.53 -0.32 -27.54
N ASP A 184 2.55 0.58 -27.63
CA ASP A 184 1.81 1.10 -26.47
C ASP A 184 0.95 -0.02 -25.83
N LEU A 185 0.25 -0.81 -26.64
CA LEU A 185 -0.47 -2.00 -26.18
C LEU A 185 0.50 -3.02 -25.54
N ALA A 186 1.70 -3.19 -26.10
CA ALA A 186 2.73 -4.06 -25.53
C ALA A 186 3.18 -3.58 -24.15
N ASP A 187 3.38 -2.26 -23.99
CA ASP A 187 3.76 -1.64 -22.73
C ASP A 187 2.65 -1.79 -21.68
N ASP A 188 1.38 -1.65 -22.07
CA ASP A 188 0.22 -1.91 -21.22
C ASP A 188 0.14 -3.39 -20.79
N ILE A 189 0.35 -4.34 -21.70
CA ILE A 189 0.46 -5.77 -21.37
C ILE A 189 1.60 -5.99 -20.37
N CYS A 190 2.77 -5.42 -20.59
CA CYS A 190 3.92 -5.56 -19.69
C CYS A 190 3.61 -5.01 -18.30
N TYR A 191 2.97 -3.84 -18.22
CA TYR A 191 2.58 -3.20 -16.97
C TYR A 191 1.61 -4.07 -16.18
N VAL A 192 0.52 -4.52 -16.81
CA VAL A 192 -0.51 -5.35 -16.16
C VAL A 192 0.07 -6.71 -15.77
N TYR A 193 0.85 -7.34 -16.65
CA TYR A 193 1.49 -8.63 -16.39
C TYR A 193 2.39 -8.60 -15.15
N LYS A 194 3.24 -7.57 -14.99
CA LYS A 194 4.09 -7.43 -13.79
C LYS A 194 3.30 -7.27 -12.50
N LYS A 195 2.12 -6.62 -12.55
CA LYS A 195 1.21 -6.49 -11.41
C LYS A 195 0.52 -7.81 -11.10
N LEU A 196 0.07 -8.53 -12.12
CA LEU A 196 -0.54 -9.84 -11.95
C LEU A 196 0.41 -10.83 -11.28
N ARG A 197 1.68 -10.85 -11.68
CA ARG A 197 2.70 -11.75 -11.09
C ARG A 197 3.05 -11.52 -9.61
N SER A 198 2.48 -10.51 -8.94
CA SER A 198 2.56 -10.44 -7.46
C SER A 198 1.44 -11.22 -6.76
N LEU A 199 0.50 -11.78 -7.52
CA LEU A 199 -0.59 -12.62 -7.03
C LEU A 199 -0.20 -14.11 -7.11
N PRO A 200 -0.64 -14.95 -6.16
CA PRO A 200 -0.27 -16.37 -6.10
C PRO A 200 -0.66 -17.20 -7.34
N ASP A 201 -1.89 -17.04 -7.82
CA ASP A 201 -2.48 -17.82 -8.93
C ASP A 201 -3.01 -16.87 -10.01
N TYR A 202 -2.13 -15.97 -10.47
CA TYR A 202 -2.51 -14.81 -11.27
C TYR A 202 -3.28 -15.14 -12.55
N LEU A 203 -2.96 -16.22 -13.26
CA LEU A 203 -3.72 -16.63 -14.46
C LEU A 203 -5.15 -17.07 -14.10
N ARG A 204 -5.30 -17.85 -13.03
CA ARG A 204 -6.61 -18.26 -12.52
C ARG A 204 -7.41 -17.06 -12.03
N HIS A 205 -6.77 -16.11 -11.37
CA HIS A 205 -7.41 -14.87 -10.93
C HIS A 205 -8.03 -14.10 -12.10
N MET A 206 -7.37 -14.07 -13.26
CA MET A 206 -7.95 -13.46 -14.47
C MET A 206 -9.17 -14.22 -14.99
N ASP A 207 -9.12 -15.56 -14.96
CA ASP A 207 -10.26 -16.40 -15.35
C ASP A 207 -11.45 -16.20 -14.40
N ASP A 208 -11.20 -16.22 -13.09
CA ASP A 208 -12.22 -15.98 -12.07
C ASP A 208 -12.83 -14.57 -12.20
N MET A 209 -12.03 -13.55 -12.52
CA MET A 209 -12.52 -12.20 -12.80
C MET A 209 -13.44 -12.16 -14.03
N LEU A 210 -13.14 -12.90 -15.09
CA LEU A 210 -14.00 -13.00 -16.27
C LEU A 210 -15.32 -13.72 -15.93
N VAL A 211 -15.27 -14.78 -15.12
CA VAL A 211 -16.47 -15.48 -14.64
C VAL A 211 -17.36 -14.53 -13.83
N GLN A 212 -16.79 -13.82 -12.85
CA GLN A 212 -17.54 -12.84 -12.04
C GLN A 212 -18.19 -11.75 -12.89
N ARG A 213 -17.53 -11.33 -13.98
CA ARG A 213 -18.10 -10.36 -14.93
C ARG A 213 -19.30 -10.92 -15.68
N GLN A 214 -19.22 -12.16 -16.12
CA GLN A 214 -20.32 -12.85 -16.81
C GLN A 214 -21.51 -13.11 -15.88
N GLU A 215 -21.25 -13.51 -14.63
CA GLU A 215 -22.27 -13.68 -13.61
C GLU A 215 -22.97 -12.35 -13.30
N ALA A 216 -22.21 -11.28 -13.07
CA ALA A 216 -22.77 -9.94 -12.86
C ALA A 216 -23.63 -9.49 -14.05
N GLN A 217 -23.18 -9.75 -15.28
CA GLN A 217 -23.95 -9.46 -16.49
C GLN A 217 -25.28 -10.24 -16.52
N ALA A 218 -25.24 -11.55 -16.24
CA ALA A 218 -26.43 -12.40 -16.23
C ALA A 218 -27.44 -12.02 -15.15
N GLU A 219 -26.95 -11.52 -14.01
CA GLU A 219 -27.76 -11.03 -12.89
C GLU A 219 -28.24 -9.58 -13.08
N GLY A 220 -27.86 -8.90 -14.17
CA GLY A 220 -28.18 -7.50 -14.39
C GLY A 220 -27.47 -6.54 -13.42
N ARG A 221 -26.38 -6.99 -12.77
CA ARG A 221 -25.58 -6.16 -11.87
C ARG A 221 -24.55 -5.35 -12.65
N ILE A 222 -24.55 -4.04 -12.40
CA ILE A 222 -23.59 -3.10 -12.96
C ILE A 222 -22.32 -3.11 -12.09
N LEU A 223 -21.20 -3.54 -12.67
CA LEU A 223 -19.90 -3.58 -12.01
C LEU A 223 -19.32 -2.17 -11.85
N GLY A 224 -18.62 -1.96 -10.74
CA GLY A 224 -18.07 -0.64 -10.37
C GLY A 224 -19.12 0.34 -9.84
N LEU A 225 -20.41 -0.05 -9.81
CA LEU A 225 -21.48 0.80 -9.30
C LEU A 225 -21.27 1.17 -7.83
N GLN A 226 -20.86 0.22 -7.00
CA GLN A 226 -20.54 0.46 -5.60
C GLN A 226 -19.42 1.48 -5.42
N GLU A 227 -18.32 1.34 -6.16
CA GLU A 227 -17.15 2.21 -6.07
C GLU A 227 -17.50 3.63 -6.50
N LEU A 228 -18.34 3.75 -7.53
CA LEU A 228 -18.90 4.99 -7.99
C LEU A 228 -19.80 5.64 -6.94
N VAL A 229 -20.75 4.89 -6.38
CA VAL A 229 -21.64 5.38 -5.32
C VAL A 229 -20.84 5.83 -4.10
N ASN A 230 -19.81 5.07 -3.71
CA ASN A 230 -18.92 5.46 -2.61
C ASN A 230 -18.18 6.75 -2.94
N SER A 231 -17.53 6.84 -4.12
CA SER A 231 -16.78 8.04 -4.51
C SER A 231 -17.63 9.30 -4.52
N VAL A 232 -18.91 9.19 -4.92
CA VAL A 232 -19.84 10.33 -4.90
C VAL A 232 -20.31 10.60 -3.47
N THR A 233 -20.59 9.55 -2.71
CA THR A 233 -20.97 9.62 -1.29
C THR A 233 -19.91 10.37 -0.49
N ASP A 234 -18.64 10.04 -0.65
CA ASP A 234 -17.51 10.66 0.03
C ASP A 234 -17.47 12.18 -0.22
N VAL A 235 -17.74 12.62 -1.46
CA VAL A 235 -17.80 14.06 -1.79
C VAL A 235 -19.05 14.71 -1.22
N THR A 236 -20.21 14.04 -1.27
CA THR A 236 -21.45 14.61 -0.73
C THR A 236 -21.46 14.70 0.79
N ASP A 237 -20.76 13.81 1.49
CA ASP A 237 -20.65 13.84 2.96
C ASP A 237 -19.80 15.03 3.43
N LEU A 238 -18.99 15.63 2.55
CA LEU A 238 -18.29 16.89 2.79
C LEU A 238 -19.20 18.13 2.58
N ILE A 239 -20.39 17.97 2.00
CA ILE A 239 -21.34 19.06 1.71
C ILE A 239 -22.46 19.00 2.74
N ASP A 240 -22.19 19.51 3.94
CA ASP A 240 -23.19 19.61 5.00
C ASP A 240 -23.88 20.98 5.04
N GLY A 241 -24.91 21.12 5.89
CA GLY A 241 -25.65 22.37 6.03
C GLY A 241 -24.80 23.53 6.57
N ASP A 242 -23.75 23.24 7.33
CA ASP A 242 -22.84 24.24 7.87
C ASP A 242 -21.97 24.83 6.75
N LEU A 243 -21.36 23.99 5.90
CA LEU A 243 -20.61 24.41 4.73
C LEU A 243 -21.46 25.27 3.80
N LEU A 244 -22.68 24.82 3.48
CA LEU A 244 -23.57 25.56 2.59
C LEU A 244 -23.88 26.95 3.18
N THR A 245 -24.24 27.01 4.47
CA THR A 245 -24.51 28.28 5.17
C THR A 245 -23.29 29.22 5.12
N GLU A 246 -22.09 28.71 5.32
CA GLU A 246 -20.84 29.47 5.22
C GLU A 246 -20.60 30.01 3.81
N LEU A 247 -20.85 29.19 2.76
CA LEU A 247 -20.71 29.61 1.37
C LEU A 247 -21.66 30.76 1.03
N HIS A 248 -22.92 30.69 1.47
CA HIS A 248 -23.87 31.80 1.32
C HIS A 248 -23.37 33.06 2.04
N ALA A 249 -22.85 32.93 3.27
CA ALA A 249 -22.31 34.07 4.03
C ALA A 249 -21.06 34.69 3.37
N LEU A 250 -20.20 33.89 2.76
CA LEU A 250 -19.02 34.34 2.02
C LEU A 250 -19.42 35.08 0.74
N LEU A 251 -20.40 34.59 -0.01
CA LEU A 251 -20.94 35.27 -1.19
C LEU A 251 -21.54 36.65 -0.85
N GLU A 252 -22.19 36.78 0.30
CA GLU A 252 -22.65 38.08 0.81
C GLU A 252 -21.49 39.04 1.09
N LYS A 253 -20.40 38.56 1.70
CA LYS A 253 -19.19 39.36 1.99
C LYS A 253 -18.45 39.80 0.72
N ILE A 254 -18.46 38.98 -0.33
CA ILE A 254 -17.90 39.30 -1.66
C ILE A 254 -18.72 40.41 -2.38
N GLY A 255 -19.91 40.74 -1.86
CA GLY A 255 -20.93 41.61 -2.44
C GLY A 255 -20.45 42.87 -3.17
N GLY A 256 -21.00 43.09 -4.38
CA GLY A 256 -20.79 44.26 -5.25
C GLY A 256 -19.74 44.08 -6.35
N LYS A 257 -18.81 43.12 -6.21
CA LYS A 257 -17.70 42.88 -7.16
C LYS A 257 -17.93 41.71 -8.13
N ASN A 258 -18.77 40.74 -7.78
CA ASN A 258 -19.10 39.60 -8.65
C ASN A 258 -20.49 39.78 -9.29
N LYS A 259 -20.55 39.75 -10.62
CA LYS A 259 -21.80 39.87 -11.39
C LYS A 259 -22.67 38.63 -11.33
N HIS A 260 -22.13 37.51 -10.84
CA HIS A 260 -22.78 36.20 -10.81
C HIS A 260 -23.23 35.75 -9.41
N LYS A 261 -23.36 36.68 -8.47
CA LYS A 261 -23.64 36.36 -7.06
C LYS A 261 -24.97 35.62 -6.90
N ASP A 262 -26.05 36.16 -7.46
CA ASP A 262 -27.39 35.57 -7.32
C ASP A 262 -27.45 34.18 -7.99
N GLU A 263 -26.83 34.05 -9.16
CA GLU A 263 -26.72 32.78 -9.89
C GLU A 263 -25.88 31.73 -9.14
N LEU A 264 -24.89 32.15 -8.34
CA LEU A 264 -24.12 31.26 -7.47
C LEU A 264 -24.92 30.83 -6.23
N HIS A 265 -25.80 31.68 -5.70
CA HIS A 265 -26.72 31.27 -4.64
C HIS A 265 -27.72 30.22 -5.15
N ASP A 266 -28.34 30.45 -6.30
CA ASP A 266 -29.26 29.49 -6.94
C ASP A 266 -28.56 28.13 -7.22
N LEU A 267 -27.29 28.19 -7.59
CA LEU A 267 -26.46 27.00 -7.82
C LEU A 267 -26.18 26.21 -6.52
N ILE A 268 -25.93 26.89 -5.41
CA ILE A 268 -25.70 26.26 -4.11
C ILE A 268 -27.00 25.62 -3.59
N ASP A 269 -28.13 26.32 -3.71
CA ASP A 269 -29.45 25.81 -3.32
C ASP A 269 -29.82 24.55 -4.12
N ALA A 270 -29.53 24.55 -5.42
CA ALA A 270 -29.72 23.38 -6.29
C ALA A 270 -28.88 22.17 -5.83
N VAL A 271 -27.65 22.41 -5.39
CA VAL A 271 -26.76 21.37 -4.85
C VAL A 271 -27.28 20.85 -3.51
N GLU A 272 -27.80 21.72 -2.63
CA GLU A 272 -28.38 21.30 -1.35
C GLU A 272 -29.54 20.32 -1.54
N ILE A 273 -30.47 20.63 -2.45
CA ILE A 273 -31.61 19.74 -2.78
C ILE A 273 -31.11 18.38 -3.24
N TYR A 274 -30.08 18.37 -4.08
CA TYR A 274 -29.51 17.15 -4.62
C TYR A 274 -28.82 16.29 -3.54
N VAL A 275 -28.03 16.90 -2.65
CA VAL A 275 -27.37 16.20 -1.54
C VAL A 275 -28.41 15.57 -0.60
N LYS A 276 -29.49 16.29 -0.28
CA LYS A 276 -30.59 15.75 0.54
C LYS A 276 -31.24 14.51 -0.09
N GLY A 277 -31.45 14.52 -1.41
CA GLY A 277 -32.00 13.35 -2.13
C GLY A 277 -31.09 12.12 -2.04
N ILE A 278 -29.77 12.32 -2.03
CA ILE A 278 -28.79 11.25 -1.84
C ILE A 278 -28.81 10.74 -0.40
N GLU A 279 -28.86 11.63 0.60
CA GLU A 279 -28.97 11.25 2.01
C GLU A 279 -30.22 10.43 2.32
N GLU A 280 -31.35 10.77 1.70
CA GLU A 280 -32.58 9.98 1.83
C GLU A 280 -32.44 8.61 1.20
N ALA A 281 -31.83 8.51 0.02
CA ALA A 281 -31.56 7.24 -0.63
C ALA A 281 -30.60 6.37 0.22
N LYS A 282 -29.57 6.97 0.85
CA LYS A 282 -28.65 6.25 1.76
C LYS A 282 -29.38 5.56 2.91
N LYS A 283 -30.45 6.16 3.45
CA LYS A 283 -31.25 5.56 4.55
C LYS A 283 -31.94 4.24 4.17
N THR A 284 -32.17 4.01 2.88
CA THR A 284 -32.78 2.77 2.40
C THR A 284 -31.82 1.57 2.45
N GLY A 285 -30.50 1.82 2.48
CA GLY A 285 -29.47 0.80 2.34
C GLY A 285 -29.40 0.15 0.95
N ASP A 286 -30.20 0.63 -0.01
CA ASP A 286 -30.22 0.13 -1.38
C ASP A 286 -29.30 0.97 -2.27
N LEU A 287 -28.21 0.35 -2.72
CA LEU A 287 -27.25 0.93 -3.68
C LEU A 287 -27.91 1.41 -4.96
N LYS A 288 -28.95 0.69 -5.41
CA LYS A 288 -29.66 1.02 -6.63
C LYS A 288 -30.47 2.31 -6.45
N ALA A 289 -31.10 2.49 -5.29
CA ALA A 289 -31.81 3.73 -4.96
C ALA A 289 -30.86 4.94 -4.91
N VAL A 290 -29.68 4.79 -4.29
CA VAL A 290 -28.67 5.86 -4.26
C VAL A 290 -28.23 6.23 -5.67
N TRP A 291 -27.95 5.23 -6.50
CA TRP A 291 -27.58 5.43 -7.89
C TRP A 291 -28.68 6.07 -8.74
N ASP A 292 -29.95 5.67 -8.55
CA ASP A 292 -31.06 6.24 -9.31
C ASP A 292 -31.31 7.70 -8.92
N SER A 293 -31.15 8.05 -7.63
CA SER A 293 -31.15 9.45 -7.16
C SER A 293 -29.99 10.25 -7.77
N LEU A 294 -28.81 9.64 -7.88
CA LEU A 294 -27.65 10.27 -8.51
C LEU A 294 -27.84 10.51 -10.02
N ARG A 295 -28.62 9.66 -10.69
CA ARG A 295 -28.83 9.75 -12.14
C ARG A 295 -29.95 10.74 -12.51
N ASN A 296 -30.96 10.90 -11.65
CA ASN A 296 -32.20 11.59 -11.96
C ASN A 296 -32.41 12.83 -11.06
N TYR A 297 -31.87 13.98 -11.46
CA TYR A 297 -32.15 15.25 -10.75
C TYR A 297 -33.63 15.67 -10.85
N SER A 298 -34.33 15.31 -11.93
CA SER A 298 -35.71 15.73 -12.21
C SER A 298 -36.77 15.20 -11.24
N CYS A 299 -36.46 14.21 -10.39
CA CYS A 299 -37.38 13.70 -9.38
C CYS A 299 -37.24 14.35 -8.00
N LEU A 300 -36.27 15.26 -7.81
CA LEU A 300 -36.04 15.97 -6.53
C LEU A 300 -36.61 17.40 -6.50
N VAL A 301 -37.09 17.91 -7.64
CA VAL A 301 -37.78 19.21 -7.70
C VAL A 301 -39.29 18.93 -7.76
N GLU A 302 -39.99 19.14 -6.63
CA GLU A 302 -41.43 18.85 -6.48
C GLU A 302 -42.35 19.72 -7.38
N ASP A 303 -41.80 20.68 -8.14
CA ASP A 303 -42.58 21.55 -9.02
C ASP A 303 -42.10 21.48 -10.49
N PRO A 304 -42.83 20.76 -11.38
CA PRO A 304 -42.53 20.71 -12.81
C PRO A 304 -42.69 22.05 -13.55
N GLY A 305 -43.12 23.12 -12.86
CA GLY A 305 -43.42 24.43 -13.44
C GLY A 305 -42.49 25.58 -13.07
N SER A 306 -41.56 25.40 -12.13
CA SER A 306 -40.77 26.50 -11.56
C SER A 306 -39.33 26.10 -11.28
N SER A 307 -38.48 26.21 -12.31
CA SER A 307 -37.12 26.77 -12.23
C SER A 307 -36.35 26.29 -13.46
N THR A 308 -35.89 27.23 -14.27
CA THR A 308 -34.90 27.00 -15.32
C THR A 308 -33.70 26.26 -14.71
N ALA A 309 -33.17 25.24 -15.40
CA ALA A 309 -31.96 24.56 -14.98
C ALA A 309 -30.89 25.60 -14.54
N PRO A 310 -30.26 25.44 -13.37
CA PRO A 310 -29.31 26.43 -12.86
C PRO A 310 -28.25 26.76 -13.90
N VAL A 311 -27.94 28.04 -14.06
CA VAL A 311 -27.03 28.51 -15.10
C VAL A 311 -25.59 28.27 -14.64
N TYR A 312 -24.78 27.68 -15.52
CA TYR A 312 -23.35 27.50 -15.24
C TYR A 312 -22.61 28.84 -15.33
N VAL A 313 -22.24 29.41 -14.18
CA VAL A 313 -21.63 30.76 -14.08
C VAL A 313 -20.18 30.74 -13.59
N GLY A 314 -19.46 31.86 -13.76
CA GLY A 314 -18.06 31.95 -13.32
C GLY A 314 -17.89 32.18 -11.81
N LEU A 315 -16.80 31.65 -11.24
CA LEU A 315 -16.42 31.89 -9.84
C LEU A 315 -15.82 33.30 -9.64
N PRO A 316 -15.82 33.82 -8.39
CA PRO A 316 -15.02 34.99 -8.03
C PRO A 316 -13.55 34.83 -8.46
N LYS A 317 -12.89 35.95 -8.78
CA LYS A 317 -11.44 35.91 -9.06
C LYS A 317 -10.68 35.72 -7.75
N ASN A 318 -9.66 34.86 -7.77
CA ASN A 318 -8.72 34.76 -6.66
C ASN A 318 -7.85 36.03 -6.64
N ASP A 319 -8.20 36.97 -5.76
CA ASP A 319 -7.52 38.25 -5.55
C ASP A 319 -6.79 38.19 -4.19
N PRO A 320 -5.45 38.32 -4.15
CA PRO A 320 -4.68 38.28 -2.91
C PRO A 320 -5.09 39.33 -1.87
N GLU A 321 -5.76 40.40 -2.28
CA GLU A 321 -6.26 41.46 -1.39
C GLU A 321 -7.70 41.21 -0.90
N ASP A 322 -8.37 40.14 -1.36
CA ASP A 322 -9.73 39.76 -1.00
C ASP A 322 -9.76 38.36 -0.37
N GLU A 323 -9.51 38.31 0.95
CA GLU A 323 -9.51 37.07 1.74
C GLU A 323 -10.81 36.27 1.61
N ALA A 324 -11.97 36.94 1.46
CA ALA A 324 -13.26 36.27 1.34
C ALA A 324 -13.42 35.52 0.01
N SER A 325 -12.87 36.06 -1.09
CA SER A 325 -12.84 35.38 -2.38
C SER A 325 -11.94 34.14 -2.35
N GLY A 326 -10.78 34.22 -1.67
CA GLY A 326 -9.91 33.07 -1.45
C GLY A 326 -10.58 31.98 -0.60
N GLU A 327 -11.13 32.36 0.56
CA GLU A 327 -11.83 31.43 1.46
C GLU A 327 -13.05 30.77 0.80
N PHE A 328 -13.80 31.51 -0.01
CA PHE A 328 -14.90 30.95 -0.79
C PHE A 328 -14.41 29.87 -1.76
N LEU A 329 -13.34 30.15 -2.52
CA LEU A 329 -12.80 29.17 -3.49
C LEU A 329 -12.28 27.90 -2.81
N ASP A 330 -11.68 28.02 -1.63
CA ASP A 330 -11.20 26.87 -0.87
C ASP A 330 -12.36 26.01 -0.33
N ARG A 331 -13.40 26.65 0.22
CA ARG A 331 -14.59 25.95 0.75
C ARG A 331 -15.53 25.43 -0.33
N PHE A 332 -15.56 26.06 -1.50
CA PHE A 332 -16.45 25.68 -2.61
C PHE A 332 -15.97 24.41 -3.35
N GLY A 333 -14.78 23.88 -3.02
CA GLY A 333 -14.16 22.73 -3.69
C GLY A 333 -15.05 21.48 -3.83
N PRO A 334 -15.66 20.96 -2.75
CA PRO A 334 -16.55 19.79 -2.83
C PRO A 334 -17.77 20.04 -3.73
N VAL A 335 -18.38 21.23 -3.61
CA VAL A 335 -19.51 21.67 -4.45
C VAL A 335 -19.09 21.76 -5.92
N ALA A 336 -17.93 22.34 -6.20
CA ALA A 336 -17.33 22.42 -7.53
C ALA A 336 -17.09 21.04 -8.16
N ALA A 337 -16.59 20.07 -7.39
CA ALA A 337 -16.36 18.71 -7.86
C ALA A 337 -17.67 18.02 -8.25
N LEU A 338 -18.70 18.15 -7.41
CA LEU A 338 -20.03 17.63 -7.69
C LEU A 338 -20.65 18.27 -8.93
N ILE A 339 -20.55 19.59 -9.09
CA ILE A 339 -21.06 20.28 -10.27
C ILE A 339 -20.31 19.86 -11.54
N ASN A 340 -18.98 19.68 -11.49
CA ASN A 340 -18.21 19.21 -12.64
C ASN A 340 -18.65 17.82 -13.12
N LEU A 341 -19.03 16.95 -12.17
CA LEU A 341 -19.56 15.61 -12.47
C LEU A 341 -20.92 15.69 -13.17
N LEU A 342 -21.80 16.57 -12.67
CA LEU A 342 -23.18 16.72 -13.15
C LEU A 342 -23.32 17.64 -14.37
N LYS A 343 -22.26 18.40 -14.67
CA LYS A 343 -22.18 19.38 -15.77
C LYS A 343 -22.78 18.92 -17.10
N PRO A 344 -22.55 17.69 -17.59
CA PRO A 344 -23.07 17.27 -18.89
C PRO A 344 -24.60 17.19 -18.97
N LYS A 345 -25.29 17.08 -17.83
CA LYS A 345 -26.74 16.84 -17.75
C LYS A 345 -27.55 18.00 -17.19
N LEU A 346 -27.00 18.75 -16.24
CA LEU A 346 -27.83 19.61 -15.38
C LEU A 346 -27.64 21.12 -15.59
N PHE A 347 -26.61 21.56 -16.30
CA PHE A 347 -26.29 23.00 -16.36
C PHE A 347 -26.11 23.50 -17.79
N GLU A 348 -26.74 24.64 -18.11
CA GLU A 348 -26.60 25.31 -19.40
C GLU A 348 -25.47 26.36 -19.37
N GLY A 349 -24.64 26.42 -20.42
CA GLY A 349 -23.66 27.49 -20.65
C GLY A 349 -22.18 27.08 -20.74
N ARG A 350 -21.32 28.01 -21.17
CA ARG A 350 -19.85 27.88 -21.18
C ARG A 350 -19.23 28.98 -20.32
N ALA A 351 -18.84 28.69 -19.08
CA ALA A 351 -18.03 29.65 -18.31
C ALA A 351 -16.57 29.61 -18.79
N LYS A 352 -15.94 30.80 -18.89
CA LYS A 352 -14.55 30.98 -19.39
C LYS A 352 -13.48 30.37 -18.49
N ASN A 353 -13.76 30.21 -17.20
CA ASN A 353 -12.91 29.56 -16.20
C ASN A 353 -13.81 28.53 -15.48
N GLY A 354 -13.79 27.27 -15.89
CA GLY A 354 -14.64 26.24 -15.27
C GLY A 354 -14.26 25.95 -13.82
N TYR A 355 -15.12 25.25 -13.08
CA TYR A 355 -14.87 24.83 -11.69
C TYR A 355 -13.78 23.77 -11.52
N LYS A 356 -13.01 23.49 -12.58
CA LYS A 356 -12.06 22.39 -12.64
C LYS A 356 -10.91 22.60 -11.65
N ASP A 357 -10.38 23.81 -11.55
CA ASP A 357 -9.23 24.08 -10.68
C ASP A 357 -9.63 24.04 -9.19
N CYS A 358 -10.82 24.52 -8.86
CA CYS A 358 -11.39 24.50 -7.50
C CYS A 358 -11.83 23.09 -7.07
N GLY A 359 -12.44 22.32 -7.98
CA GLY A 359 -12.90 20.95 -7.69
C GLY A 359 -11.82 19.87 -7.83
N ALA A 360 -10.63 20.18 -8.39
CA ALA A 360 -9.57 19.20 -8.62
C ALA A 360 -9.16 18.38 -7.38
N PRO A 361 -9.08 18.93 -6.16
CA PRO A 361 -8.74 18.16 -4.96
C PRO A 361 -9.78 17.08 -4.59
N PHE A 362 -11.02 17.27 -5.05
CA PHE A 362 -12.18 16.41 -4.74
C PHE A 362 -12.72 15.70 -5.99
N GLU A 363 -11.95 15.70 -7.10
CA GLU A 363 -12.44 15.26 -8.41
C GLU A 363 -12.78 13.76 -8.40
N ILE A 364 -14.07 13.43 -8.54
CA ILE A 364 -14.55 12.07 -8.77
C ILE A 364 -13.95 11.58 -10.09
N SER A 365 -13.35 10.38 -10.10
CA SER A 365 -12.56 9.90 -11.23
C SER A 365 -13.28 10.12 -12.57
N LYS A 366 -12.60 10.77 -13.53
CA LYS A 366 -13.12 10.99 -14.89
C LYS A 366 -13.61 9.73 -15.57
N LYS A 367 -13.12 8.56 -15.13
CA LYS A 367 -13.58 7.24 -15.57
C LYS A 367 -15.08 7.01 -15.33
N TYR A 368 -15.68 7.73 -14.40
CA TYR A 368 -17.09 7.63 -14.07
C TYR A 368 -17.97 8.69 -14.73
N ALA A 369 -17.39 9.75 -15.29
CA ALA A 369 -18.17 10.79 -15.99
C ALA A 369 -18.98 10.21 -17.16
N GLU A 370 -18.49 9.14 -17.81
CA GLU A 370 -19.22 8.40 -18.82
C GLU A 370 -20.45 7.65 -18.26
N PHE A 371 -20.35 7.09 -17.05
CA PHE A 371 -21.50 6.45 -16.38
C PHE A 371 -22.63 7.44 -16.13
N PHE A 372 -22.27 8.69 -15.79
CA PHE A 372 -23.24 9.76 -15.60
C PHE A 372 -23.83 10.31 -16.88
N ASN A 373 -23.23 10.07 -18.06
CA ASN A 373 -23.82 10.51 -19.33
C ASN A 373 -24.93 9.56 -19.80
N GLU A 374 -24.86 8.28 -19.45
CA GLU A 374 -25.87 7.29 -19.83
C GLU A 374 -27.13 7.39 -18.94
N THR A 375 -28.30 7.08 -19.50
CA THR A 375 -29.60 7.34 -18.86
C THR A 375 -30.33 6.09 -18.38
N ASP A 376 -29.96 4.92 -18.86
CA ASP A 376 -30.68 3.67 -18.58
C ASP A 376 -29.71 2.51 -18.30
N ASP A 377 -30.21 1.55 -17.52
CA ASP A 377 -29.42 0.40 -17.11
C ASP A 377 -29.12 -0.55 -18.26
N GLU A 378 -30.00 -0.63 -19.26
CA GLU A 378 -29.82 -1.49 -20.44
C GLU A 378 -28.58 -1.04 -21.24
N THR A 379 -28.41 0.26 -21.44
CA THR A 379 -27.23 0.84 -22.08
C THR A 379 -25.96 0.56 -21.29
N LEU A 380 -25.98 0.71 -19.96
CA LEU A 380 -24.81 0.41 -19.12
C LEU A 380 -24.44 -1.07 -19.13
N LEU A 381 -25.43 -1.96 -19.08
CA LEU A 381 -25.22 -3.40 -19.18
C LEU A 381 -24.67 -3.79 -20.56
N ARG A 382 -25.14 -3.16 -21.64
CA ARG A 382 -24.60 -3.37 -23.00
C ARG A 382 -23.14 -2.90 -23.10
N LEU A 383 -22.80 -1.74 -22.52
CA LEU A 383 -21.42 -1.25 -22.48
C LEU A 383 -20.52 -2.16 -21.61
N GLN A 384 -21.06 -2.69 -20.51
CA GLN A 384 -20.37 -3.67 -19.66
C GLN A 384 -20.08 -4.98 -20.40
N GLU A 385 -21.04 -5.50 -21.15
CA GLU A 385 -20.88 -6.69 -21.99
C GLU A 385 -19.74 -6.49 -22.99
N LYS A 386 -19.80 -5.40 -23.77
CA LYS A 386 -18.75 -5.06 -24.75
C LYS A 386 -17.37 -4.93 -24.09
N ARG A 387 -17.28 -4.25 -22.94
CA ARG A 387 -16.02 -4.14 -22.17
C ARG A 387 -15.53 -5.50 -21.68
N THR A 388 -16.43 -6.40 -21.33
CA THR A 388 -16.06 -7.75 -20.85
C THR A 388 -15.40 -8.56 -21.95
N GLU A 389 -15.88 -8.46 -23.19
CA GLU A 389 -15.24 -9.11 -24.32
C GLU A 389 -13.87 -8.48 -24.68
N SER A 390 -13.72 -7.15 -24.55
CA SER A 390 -12.38 -6.52 -24.65
C SER A 390 -11.43 -7.01 -23.55
N VAL A 391 -11.91 -7.15 -22.31
CA VAL A 391 -11.11 -7.68 -21.19
C VAL A 391 -10.73 -9.15 -21.43
N ARG A 392 -11.61 -9.95 -22.05
CA ARG A 392 -11.31 -11.33 -22.47
C ARG A 392 -10.18 -11.36 -23.48
N ALA A 393 -10.27 -10.58 -24.56
CA ALA A 393 -9.22 -10.51 -25.58
C ALA A 393 -7.86 -10.08 -24.98
N PHE A 394 -7.86 -9.09 -24.09
CA PHE A 394 -6.66 -8.65 -23.39
C PHE A 394 -6.09 -9.74 -22.46
N THR A 395 -6.97 -10.49 -21.80
CA THR A 395 -6.59 -11.63 -20.94
C THR A 395 -5.89 -12.72 -21.74
N GLU A 396 -6.39 -13.04 -22.93
CA GLU A 396 -5.77 -14.03 -23.82
C GLU A 396 -4.39 -13.56 -24.34
N LEU A 397 -4.23 -12.27 -24.63
CA LEU A 397 -2.92 -11.69 -24.97
C LEU A 397 -1.92 -11.83 -23.82
N ILE A 398 -2.35 -11.57 -22.58
CA ILE A 398 -1.50 -11.77 -21.39
C ILE A 398 -1.12 -13.24 -21.23
N LYS A 399 -2.06 -14.18 -21.37
CA LYS A 399 -1.77 -15.63 -21.29
C LYS A 399 -0.80 -16.09 -22.38
N LYS A 400 -0.92 -15.58 -23.61
CA LYS A 400 0.06 -15.84 -24.68
C LYS A 400 1.42 -15.25 -24.33
N THR A 401 1.45 -14.00 -23.84
CA THR A 401 2.68 -13.32 -23.39
C THR A 401 3.39 -14.11 -22.31
N ASP A 402 2.67 -14.62 -21.31
CA ASP A 402 3.18 -15.47 -20.23
C ASP A 402 3.93 -16.71 -20.77
N ARG A 403 3.28 -17.46 -21.66
CA ARG A 403 3.85 -18.67 -22.29
C ARG A 403 5.10 -18.37 -23.12
N ILE A 404 5.05 -17.31 -23.93
CA ILE A 404 6.17 -16.89 -24.78
C ILE A 404 7.33 -16.39 -23.92
N PHE A 405 7.05 -15.61 -22.87
CA PHE A 405 8.05 -15.10 -21.96
C PHE A 405 8.74 -16.23 -21.20
N ALA A 406 7.98 -17.20 -20.67
CA ALA A 406 8.53 -18.41 -20.05
C ALA A 406 9.44 -19.19 -21.02
N THR A 407 9.03 -19.32 -22.29
CA THR A 407 9.83 -19.99 -23.33
C THR A 407 11.13 -19.23 -23.64
N LYS A 408 11.08 -17.91 -23.76
CA LYS A 408 12.27 -17.07 -23.98
C LYS A 408 13.26 -17.15 -22.81
N LYS A 409 12.75 -17.08 -21.58
CA LYS A 409 13.56 -17.23 -20.36
C LYS A 409 14.25 -18.59 -20.29
N ARG A 410 13.50 -19.66 -20.58
CA ARG A 410 14.03 -21.03 -20.67
C ARG A 410 15.18 -21.13 -21.67
N ARG A 411 15.02 -20.59 -22.88
CA ARG A 411 16.08 -20.60 -23.92
C ARG A 411 17.32 -19.80 -23.52
N ALA A 412 17.16 -18.79 -22.69
CA ALA A 412 18.24 -17.97 -22.19
C ALA A 412 18.87 -18.50 -20.88
N HIS A 413 18.35 -19.60 -20.30
CA HIS A 413 18.76 -20.12 -18.99
C HIS A 413 18.70 -19.05 -17.88
N VAL A 414 17.63 -18.24 -17.89
CA VAL A 414 17.40 -17.19 -16.87
C VAL A 414 16.05 -17.36 -16.20
N VAL A 415 15.98 -16.97 -14.93
CA VAL A 415 14.74 -16.83 -14.16
C VAL A 415 14.79 -15.54 -13.35
N ASP A 416 13.63 -15.02 -12.94
CA ASP A 416 13.53 -13.94 -11.96
C ASP A 416 13.06 -14.43 -10.58
N PHE A 417 13.12 -13.54 -9.59
CA PHE A 417 12.66 -13.84 -8.23
C PHE A 417 11.17 -14.20 -8.18
N SER A 418 10.36 -13.62 -9.06
CA SER A 418 8.94 -13.98 -9.16
C SER A 418 8.77 -15.41 -9.64
N ASP A 419 9.58 -15.90 -10.59
CA ASP A 419 9.57 -17.32 -11.01
C ASP A 419 9.87 -18.23 -9.84
N LEU A 420 10.90 -17.90 -9.05
CA LEU A 420 11.30 -18.68 -7.89
C LEU A 420 10.18 -18.75 -6.84
N ALA A 421 9.51 -17.64 -6.58
CA ALA A 421 8.39 -17.60 -5.64
C ALA A 421 7.20 -18.45 -6.12
N HIS A 422 6.79 -18.34 -7.39
CA HIS A 422 5.72 -19.18 -7.94
C HIS A 422 6.06 -20.68 -7.93
N MET A 423 7.30 -21.04 -8.27
CA MET A 423 7.73 -22.43 -8.22
C MET A 423 7.80 -22.96 -6.79
N ALA A 424 8.32 -22.17 -5.84
CA ALA A 424 8.33 -22.54 -4.44
C ALA A 424 6.91 -22.73 -3.90
N LYS A 425 5.96 -21.86 -4.27
CA LYS A 425 4.54 -22.04 -3.96
C LYS A 425 4.03 -23.39 -4.49
N LEU A 426 4.23 -23.68 -5.79
CA LEU A 426 3.77 -24.94 -6.40
C LEU A 426 4.35 -26.18 -5.71
N ILE A 427 5.61 -26.11 -5.26
CA ILE A 427 6.25 -27.17 -4.47
C ILE A 427 5.56 -27.31 -3.11
N LEU A 428 5.37 -26.21 -2.39
CA LEU A 428 4.78 -26.20 -1.05
C LEU A 428 3.30 -26.60 -1.04
N GLU A 429 2.58 -26.42 -2.14
CA GLU A 429 1.21 -26.93 -2.33
C GLU A 429 1.16 -28.46 -2.43
N GLN A 430 2.28 -29.11 -2.82
CA GLN A 430 2.35 -30.57 -2.78
C GLN A 430 2.43 -31.02 -1.34
N LYS A 431 1.47 -31.86 -0.94
CA LYS A 431 1.30 -32.31 0.45
C LYS A 431 2.61 -32.78 1.10
N GLU A 432 3.39 -33.62 0.40
CA GLU A 432 4.67 -34.14 0.94
C GLU A 432 5.67 -33.02 1.29
N ALA A 433 5.85 -32.04 0.40
CA ALA A 433 6.77 -30.94 0.62
C ALA A 433 6.21 -29.92 1.63
N GLY A 434 4.91 -29.61 1.54
CA GLY A 434 4.24 -28.73 2.49
C GLY A 434 4.25 -29.27 3.93
N ASP A 435 3.95 -30.57 4.11
CA ASP A 435 4.05 -31.25 5.42
C ASP A 435 5.49 -31.19 5.95
N TYR A 436 6.49 -31.44 5.09
CA TYR A 436 7.90 -31.37 5.48
C TYR A 436 8.31 -30.01 6.06
N TYR A 437 7.95 -28.89 5.41
CA TYR A 437 8.32 -27.56 5.90
C TYR A 437 7.48 -27.12 7.11
N ARG A 438 6.18 -27.49 7.16
CA ARG A 438 5.32 -27.29 8.34
C ARG A 438 5.88 -28.00 9.58
N ASP A 439 6.36 -29.23 9.43
CA ASP A 439 6.96 -29.98 10.53
C ASP A 439 8.36 -29.45 10.89
N ARG A 440 9.13 -29.01 9.89
CA ARG A 440 10.50 -28.50 10.07
C ARG A 440 10.54 -27.23 10.89
N PHE A 441 9.66 -26.27 10.60
CA PHE A 441 9.67 -24.96 11.24
C PHE A 441 8.70 -24.91 12.42
N ILE A 442 9.27 -24.90 13.62
CA ILE A 442 8.50 -24.77 14.87
C ILE A 442 7.86 -23.39 14.95
N GLU A 443 8.57 -22.35 14.51
CA GLU A 443 8.07 -20.97 14.44
C GLU A 443 8.68 -20.24 13.24
N ILE A 444 7.86 -19.39 12.60
CA ILE A 444 8.21 -18.58 11.44
C ILE A 444 8.13 -17.12 11.85
N TYR A 445 9.22 -16.38 11.66
CA TYR A 445 9.34 -14.96 11.97
C TYR A 445 9.43 -14.16 10.69
N ILE A 446 8.64 -13.10 10.60
CA ILE A 446 8.61 -12.21 9.43
C ILE A 446 8.82 -10.78 9.92
N ASP A 447 9.94 -10.22 9.51
CA ASP A 447 10.28 -8.81 9.73
C ASP A 447 9.80 -7.94 8.56
N GLU A 448 9.46 -6.69 8.84
CA GLU A 448 8.91 -5.74 7.87
C GLU A 448 7.69 -6.29 7.09
N TYR A 449 6.74 -6.90 7.79
CA TYR A 449 5.58 -7.57 7.17
C TYR A 449 4.74 -6.66 6.25
N GLN A 450 4.74 -5.34 6.47
CA GLN A 450 4.05 -4.37 5.61
C GLN A 450 4.57 -4.30 4.16
N ASP A 451 5.75 -4.88 3.90
CA ASP A 451 6.41 -4.84 2.59
C ASP A 451 6.26 -6.16 1.80
N ASN A 452 5.49 -7.12 2.33
CA ASN A 452 5.21 -8.38 1.66
C ASN A 452 4.15 -8.21 0.55
N SER A 453 4.28 -9.04 -0.49
CA SER A 453 3.26 -9.21 -1.53
C SER A 453 2.30 -10.37 -1.22
N ALA A 454 1.15 -10.42 -1.90
CA ALA A 454 0.17 -11.51 -1.76
C ALA A 454 0.76 -12.90 -2.07
N LEU A 455 1.60 -13.00 -3.11
CA LEU A 455 2.33 -14.24 -3.43
C LEU A 455 3.21 -14.68 -2.25
N GLN A 456 3.97 -13.77 -1.66
CA GLN A 456 4.87 -14.06 -0.55
C GLN A 456 4.10 -14.50 0.70
N ASP A 457 3.01 -13.83 1.05
CA ASP A 457 2.17 -14.22 2.18
C ASP A 457 1.51 -15.59 1.96
N SER A 458 1.13 -15.93 0.72
CA SER A 458 0.61 -17.28 0.41
C SER A 458 1.64 -18.39 0.65
N ILE A 459 2.91 -18.14 0.34
CA ILE A 459 4.02 -19.09 0.60
C ILE A 459 4.19 -19.32 2.11
N ILE A 460 4.12 -18.25 2.89
CA ILE A 460 4.14 -18.33 4.36
C ILE A 460 2.94 -19.14 4.86
N GLY A 461 1.75 -18.88 4.33
CA GLY A 461 0.52 -19.59 4.69
C GLY A 461 0.61 -21.10 4.49
N LEU A 462 1.25 -21.56 3.41
CA LEU A 462 1.46 -22.98 3.13
C LEU A 462 2.38 -23.69 4.15
N MET A 463 3.21 -22.92 4.85
CA MET A 463 4.12 -23.41 5.90
C MET A 463 3.59 -23.20 7.33
N CYS A 464 2.43 -22.55 7.47
CA CYS A 464 1.81 -22.32 8.76
C CYS A 464 1.26 -23.63 9.34
N SER A 465 1.51 -23.88 10.62
CA SER A 465 0.94 -25.02 11.32
C SER A 465 -0.56 -24.82 11.62
N GLU A 466 -1.30 -25.91 11.82
CA GLU A 466 -2.74 -25.83 12.15
C GLU A 466 -3.03 -25.05 13.45
N LYS A 467 -2.06 -25.02 14.38
CA LYS A 467 -2.16 -24.30 15.66
C LYS A 467 -1.69 -22.84 15.56
N GLY A 468 -1.19 -22.42 14.41
CA GLY A 468 -0.50 -21.14 14.25
C GLY A 468 0.91 -21.17 14.81
N ASN A 469 1.85 -20.62 14.06
CA ASN A 469 3.26 -20.51 14.46
C ASN A 469 3.97 -19.38 13.70
N VAL A 470 3.22 -18.36 13.29
CA VAL A 470 3.75 -17.26 12.48
C VAL A 470 3.74 -15.97 13.28
N PHE A 471 4.94 -15.49 13.59
CA PHE A 471 5.21 -14.22 14.24
C PHE A 471 5.53 -13.15 13.18
N ARG A 472 4.68 -12.14 13.06
CA ARG A 472 4.83 -11.03 12.12
C ARG A 472 5.11 -9.75 12.88
N VAL A 473 6.08 -8.96 12.44
CA VAL A 473 6.35 -7.63 12.98
C VAL A 473 6.48 -6.63 11.84
N GLY A 474 5.95 -5.42 12.03
CA GLY A 474 6.00 -4.38 11.02
C GLY A 474 5.25 -3.12 11.42
N ASP A 475 5.17 -2.18 10.50
CA ASP A 475 4.43 -0.93 10.65
C ASP A 475 3.89 -0.45 9.30
N VAL A 476 2.56 -0.41 9.14
CA VAL A 476 1.91 0.06 7.90
C VAL A 476 2.34 1.48 7.54
N LYS A 477 2.59 2.33 8.56
CA LYS A 477 3.05 3.72 8.37
C LYS A 477 4.42 3.81 7.68
N GLN A 478 5.15 2.71 7.62
CA GLN A 478 6.49 2.59 7.02
C GLN A 478 6.46 1.85 5.68
N SER A 479 5.30 1.46 5.16
CA SER A 479 5.22 0.79 3.85
C SER A 479 5.54 1.76 2.72
N ILE A 480 6.70 1.58 2.10
CA ILE A 480 7.21 2.45 1.02
C ILE A 480 7.52 1.68 -0.26
N TYR A 481 7.29 0.36 -0.29
CA TYR A 481 7.63 -0.53 -1.40
C TYR A 481 6.43 -0.92 -2.30
N LYS A 482 5.36 -0.11 -2.35
CA LYS A 482 4.20 -0.31 -3.26
C LYS A 482 4.61 -0.43 -4.74
N PHE A 483 5.71 0.22 -5.14
CA PHE A 483 6.27 0.10 -6.50
C PHE A 483 6.89 -1.28 -6.80
N ARG A 484 7.20 -2.07 -5.77
CA ARG A 484 7.60 -3.50 -5.84
C ARG A 484 6.44 -4.45 -5.55
N ASN A 485 5.21 -3.94 -5.56
CA ASN A 485 3.98 -4.70 -5.29
C ASN A 485 3.84 -5.22 -3.85
N ALA A 486 4.41 -4.50 -2.87
CA ALA A 486 4.01 -4.67 -1.47
C ALA A 486 2.52 -4.35 -1.32
N GLU A 487 1.83 -5.13 -0.46
CA GLU A 487 0.39 -5.01 -0.21
C GLU A 487 0.13 -4.71 1.28
N PRO A 488 0.13 -3.42 1.69
CA PRO A 488 -0.09 -3.01 3.09
C PRO A 488 -1.45 -3.47 3.62
N LYS A 489 -2.43 -3.67 2.73
CA LYS A 489 -3.76 -4.15 3.07
C LYS A 489 -3.72 -5.52 3.76
N LEU A 490 -2.76 -6.39 3.43
CA LEU A 490 -2.57 -7.67 4.14
C LEU A 490 -2.33 -7.46 5.64
N PHE A 491 -1.57 -6.43 5.99
CA PHE A 491 -1.32 -6.07 7.39
C PHE A 491 -2.60 -5.53 8.05
N LEU A 492 -3.30 -4.61 7.37
CA LEU A 492 -4.51 -3.97 7.89
C LEU A 492 -5.64 -4.98 8.10
N ASP A 493 -5.86 -5.87 7.14
CA ASP A 493 -6.90 -6.89 7.20
C ASP A 493 -6.60 -7.91 8.30
N LEU A 494 -5.34 -8.34 8.45
CA LEU A 494 -4.93 -9.25 9.52
C LEU A 494 -5.02 -8.58 10.91
N SER A 495 -4.70 -7.30 11.01
CA SER A 495 -4.87 -6.51 12.24
C SER A 495 -6.35 -6.44 12.64
N LYS A 496 -7.25 -6.17 11.69
CA LYS A 496 -8.71 -6.18 11.92
C LYS A 496 -9.21 -7.57 12.30
N GLU A 497 -8.68 -8.63 11.69
CA GLU A 497 -9.02 -10.01 12.03
C GLU A 497 -8.63 -10.35 13.47
N TYR A 498 -7.39 -10.05 13.88
CA TYR A 498 -6.88 -10.38 15.22
C TYR A 498 -7.48 -9.53 16.35
N GLN A 499 -8.15 -8.43 16.01
CA GLN A 499 -8.93 -7.65 16.97
C GLN A 499 -10.31 -8.27 17.28
N ARG A 500 -10.81 -9.19 16.45
CA ARG A 500 -12.12 -9.82 16.66
C ARG A 500 -12.06 -10.83 17.80
N GLU A 501 -13.13 -10.88 18.59
CA GLU A 501 -13.28 -11.90 19.63
C GLU A 501 -13.24 -13.31 19.04
N GLY A 502 -12.47 -14.21 19.66
CA GLY A 502 -12.34 -15.60 19.19
C GLY A 502 -11.36 -15.81 18.03
N SER A 503 -10.61 -14.79 17.63
CA SER A 503 -9.51 -14.93 16.65
C SER A 503 -8.49 -15.99 17.08
N CYS A 504 -7.93 -16.71 16.10
CA CYS A 504 -6.84 -17.66 16.30
C CYS A 504 -5.44 -17.02 16.38
N GLY A 505 -5.35 -15.68 16.31
CA GLY A 505 -4.10 -14.93 16.44
C GLY A 505 -4.23 -13.67 17.31
N GLU A 506 -3.09 -13.19 17.79
CA GLU A 506 -2.99 -12.04 18.69
C GLU A 506 -2.41 -10.80 17.99
N LEU A 507 -3.04 -9.64 18.21
CA LEU A 507 -2.46 -8.34 17.86
C LEU A 507 -1.78 -7.70 19.08
N LYS A 508 -0.53 -7.27 18.93
CA LYS A 508 0.21 -6.48 19.92
C LYS A 508 0.68 -5.17 19.29
N THR A 509 0.79 -4.12 20.11
CA THR A 509 1.22 -2.79 19.66
C THR A 509 2.44 -2.32 20.45
N LEU A 510 3.43 -1.74 19.76
CA LEU A 510 4.61 -1.14 20.37
C LEU A 510 4.80 0.30 19.86
N ASN A 511 4.53 1.27 20.74
CA ASN A 511 4.58 2.69 20.39
C ASN A 511 5.73 3.47 21.04
N CYS A 512 6.33 2.92 22.11
CA CYS A 512 7.44 3.56 22.81
C CYS A 512 8.68 3.62 21.93
N ASN A 513 9.19 4.81 21.60
CA ASN A 513 10.34 5.04 20.73
C ASN A 513 11.61 5.22 21.57
N PHE A 514 12.57 4.31 21.40
CA PHE A 514 13.86 4.34 22.12
C PHE A 514 15.01 4.94 21.29
N ARG A 515 14.71 5.55 20.14
CA ARG A 515 15.69 5.99 19.15
C ARG A 515 15.84 7.50 19.09
N SER A 516 14.74 8.23 19.26
CA SER A 516 14.62 9.66 18.96
C SER A 516 14.30 10.44 20.22
N SER A 517 14.79 11.69 20.28
CA SER A 517 14.44 12.60 21.36
C SER A 517 12.96 12.95 21.34
N LYS A 518 12.47 13.47 22.46
CA LYS A 518 11.08 13.91 22.60
C LYS A 518 10.67 14.93 21.53
N GLU A 519 11.54 15.87 21.17
CA GLU A 519 11.21 16.93 20.21
C GLU A 519 10.94 16.38 18.81
N ILE A 520 11.72 15.38 18.37
CA ILE A 520 11.51 14.72 17.07
C ILE A 520 10.18 13.97 17.08
N ILE A 521 9.90 13.25 18.18
CA ILE A 521 8.65 12.51 18.37
C ILE A 521 7.44 13.45 18.32
N ASP A 522 7.49 14.55 19.06
CA ASP A 522 6.41 15.54 19.13
C ASP A 522 6.19 16.19 17.75
N PHE A 523 7.27 16.56 17.03
CA PHE A 523 7.17 17.08 15.67
C PHE A 523 6.50 16.10 14.71
N VAL A 524 6.93 14.83 14.71
CA VAL A 524 6.35 13.77 13.87
C VAL A 524 4.86 13.59 14.19
N ASN A 525 4.50 13.53 15.47
CA ASN A 525 3.11 13.38 15.91
C ASN A 525 2.22 14.57 15.49
N ILE A 526 2.74 15.80 15.52
CA ILE A 526 2.01 17.00 15.09
C ILE A 526 1.73 16.96 13.58
N ILE A 527 2.74 16.60 12.77
CA ILE A 527 2.57 16.58 11.32
C ILE A 527 1.61 15.46 10.89
N PHE A 528 1.86 14.22 11.35
CA PHE A 528 1.08 13.07 10.87
C PHE A 528 -0.35 13.02 11.39
N SER A 529 -0.65 13.64 12.53
CA SER A 529 -2.04 13.78 12.99
C SER A 529 -2.92 14.65 12.06
N GLN A 530 -2.30 15.45 11.17
CA GLN A 530 -3.02 16.30 10.21
C GLN A 530 -3.08 15.70 8.79
N ILE A 531 -2.08 14.89 8.41
CA ILE A 531 -1.92 14.45 7.01
C ILE A 531 -2.10 12.94 6.78
N MET A 532 -1.99 12.11 7.82
CA MET A 532 -2.11 10.64 7.70
C MET A 532 -3.50 10.21 8.16
N THR A 533 -4.43 10.26 7.21
CA THR A 533 -5.84 9.86 7.37
C THR A 533 -6.11 8.56 6.63
N GLY A 534 -7.20 7.87 6.97
CA GLY A 534 -7.65 6.65 6.29
C GLY A 534 -7.73 6.80 4.77
N ASP A 535 -8.28 7.90 4.28
CA ASP A 535 -8.43 8.14 2.84
C ASP A 535 -7.12 8.54 2.15
N GLY A 536 -6.26 9.29 2.86
CA GLY A 536 -5.01 9.80 2.30
C GLY A 536 -3.85 8.80 2.36
N ALA A 537 -3.83 7.94 3.38
CA ALA A 537 -2.70 7.10 3.75
C ALA A 537 -3.08 5.66 4.12
N GLU A 538 -4.32 5.23 3.88
CA GLU A 538 -4.85 3.88 4.17
C GLU A 538 -4.94 3.56 5.69
N ILE A 539 -4.54 4.49 6.57
CA ILE A 539 -4.55 4.35 8.03
C ILE A 539 -4.68 5.72 8.72
N ASP A 540 -5.48 5.80 9.78
CA ASP A 540 -5.59 6.98 10.64
C ASP A 540 -4.44 7.05 11.67
N TYR A 541 -3.81 8.21 11.78
CA TYR A 541 -2.79 8.48 12.80
C TYR A 541 -3.44 8.86 14.16
N ASP A 542 -4.11 7.88 14.76
CA ASP A 542 -4.81 8.01 16.05
C ASP A 542 -3.86 7.87 17.27
N ASP A 543 -4.43 7.94 18.49
CA ASP A 543 -3.66 7.76 19.73
C ASP A 543 -2.98 6.38 19.85
N LYS A 544 -3.46 5.36 19.11
CA LYS A 544 -2.82 4.04 19.06
C LYS A 544 -1.64 4.02 18.08
N GLN A 545 -1.51 5.00 17.18
CA GLN A 545 -0.39 5.11 16.23
C GLN A 545 0.69 6.10 16.66
N LYS A 546 0.36 7.04 17.56
CA LYS A 546 1.31 8.05 18.06
C LYS A 546 2.56 7.41 18.65
N LEU A 547 3.70 8.02 18.34
CA LEU A 547 4.98 7.70 18.95
C LEU A 547 4.99 8.19 20.40
N ILE A 548 5.46 7.35 21.32
CA ILE A 548 5.52 7.67 22.76
C ILE A 548 6.98 7.75 23.17
N HIS A 549 7.38 8.83 23.84
CA HIS A 549 8.73 8.96 24.38
C HIS A 549 8.88 8.13 25.67
N PRO A 550 10.05 7.52 25.97
CA PRO A 550 10.20 6.66 27.14
C PRO A 550 9.93 7.37 28.47
N SER A 551 10.12 8.70 28.55
CA SER A 551 9.78 9.49 29.74
C SER A 551 8.27 9.56 30.06
N GLU A 552 7.42 9.20 29.10
CA GLU A 552 5.96 9.23 29.24
C GLU A 552 5.40 7.86 29.63
N VAL A 553 6.24 6.83 29.69
CA VAL A 553 5.86 5.47 30.09
C VAL A 553 6.18 5.30 31.57
N PRO A 554 5.18 5.14 32.47
CA PRO A 554 5.39 5.14 33.92
C PRO A 554 6.36 4.05 34.43
N GLU A 555 6.51 2.97 33.69
CA GLU A 555 7.30 1.79 34.05
C GLU A 555 8.78 1.90 33.66
N ILE A 556 9.14 2.93 32.89
CA ILE A 556 10.51 3.14 32.39
C ILE A 556 11.21 4.17 33.28
N GLU A 557 12.30 3.74 33.92
CA GLU A 557 13.21 4.66 34.62
C GLU A 557 14.00 5.47 33.58
N PHE A 558 13.58 6.72 33.35
CA PHE A 558 14.18 7.60 32.36
C PHE A 558 15.15 8.59 33.02
N GLU A 559 16.46 8.42 32.80
CA GLU A 559 17.49 9.34 33.27
C GLU A 559 17.74 10.48 32.28
N GLY A 560 16.68 11.18 31.85
CA GLY A 560 16.78 12.33 30.94
C GLY A 560 17.30 12.01 29.54
N ASP A 561 16.91 12.83 28.57
CA ASP A 561 17.79 13.05 27.42
C ASP A 561 18.98 13.88 27.93
N GLY A 562 20.12 13.87 27.25
CA GLY A 562 21.20 14.83 27.55
C GLY A 562 20.75 16.28 27.31
N GLU A 563 21.64 17.15 26.86
CA GLU A 563 21.15 18.41 26.27
C GLU A 563 20.21 18.08 25.09
N PRO A 564 19.00 18.70 25.03
CA PRO A 564 18.07 18.44 23.94
C PRO A 564 18.76 18.71 22.61
N PRO A 565 18.55 17.88 21.57
CA PRO A 565 19.19 18.09 20.29
C PRO A 565 18.82 19.47 19.76
N VAL A 566 19.82 20.20 19.28
CA VAL A 566 19.59 21.48 18.59
C VAL A 566 18.80 21.18 17.32
N LEU A 567 17.47 21.34 17.38
CA LEU A 567 16.63 21.22 16.21
C LEU A 567 17.13 22.23 15.17
N PRO A 568 17.61 21.78 13.99
CA PRO A 568 17.94 22.71 12.93
C PRO A 568 16.71 23.52 12.61
N ARG A 569 16.80 24.84 12.76
CA ARG A 569 15.81 25.73 12.15
C ARG A 569 15.97 25.54 10.65
N VAL A 570 15.00 24.89 10.02
CA VAL A 570 14.98 24.74 8.55
C VAL A 570 14.96 26.14 7.95
N ARG A 571 16.13 26.63 7.53
CA ARG A 571 16.21 27.85 6.72
C ARG A 571 15.63 27.49 5.37
N MET A 572 14.52 28.12 5.02
CA MET A 572 13.99 28.03 3.66
C MET A 572 15.01 28.70 2.74
N PRO A 573 15.49 28.02 1.67
CA PRO A 573 16.43 28.61 0.74
C PRO A 573 15.80 29.83 0.06
N ASP A 574 16.54 30.93 -0.05
CA ASP A 574 16.11 32.08 -0.84
C ASP A 574 16.21 31.73 -2.32
N THR A 575 15.06 31.51 -2.96
CA THR A 575 14.97 31.15 -4.38
C THR A 575 14.79 32.35 -5.30
N SER A 576 14.94 33.58 -4.80
CA SER A 576 14.67 34.80 -5.59
C SER A 576 15.56 34.94 -6.82
N ASN A 577 16.81 34.45 -6.78
CA ASN A 577 17.81 34.67 -7.84
C ASN A 577 18.52 33.40 -8.34
N ILE A 578 18.20 32.22 -7.80
CA ILE A 578 18.87 30.94 -8.11
C ILE A 578 17.81 29.85 -8.31
N LYS A 579 18.12 28.84 -9.14
CA LYS A 579 17.26 27.65 -9.27
C LYS A 579 17.09 26.99 -7.90
N SER A 580 15.85 26.69 -7.52
CA SER A 580 15.50 26.12 -6.21
C SER A 580 16.42 24.98 -5.75
N ALA A 581 16.77 24.04 -6.63
CA ALA A 581 17.64 22.92 -6.27
C ALA A 581 19.08 23.33 -5.89
N GLU A 582 19.62 24.37 -6.51
CA GLU A 582 20.96 24.88 -6.22
C GLU A 582 20.97 25.66 -4.91
N ALA A 583 19.97 26.52 -4.69
CA ALA A 583 19.77 27.21 -3.43
C ALA A 583 19.59 26.21 -2.26
N THR A 584 18.83 25.12 -2.45
CA THR A 584 18.71 24.05 -1.43
C THR A 584 20.04 23.41 -1.09
N ARG A 585 20.90 23.12 -2.09
CA ARG A 585 22.21 22.50 -1.85
C ARG A 585 23.14 23.42 -1.04
N GLU A 586 23.17 24.70 -1.38
CA GLU A 586 23.96 25.69 -0.66
C GLU A 586 23.51 25.81 0.80
N THR A 587 22.21 25.94 1.04
CA THR A 587 21.66 26.00 2.41
C THR A 587 21.96 24.73 3.21
N VAL A 588 21.84 23.54 2.61
CA VAL A 588 22.19 22.29 3.28
C VAL A 588 23.69 22.25 3.61
N LEU A 589 24.56 22.69 2.69
CA LEU A 589 25.99 22.74 2.93
C LEU A 589 26.36 23.70 4.06
N GLU A 590 25.74 24.87 4.12
CA GLU A 590 25.93 25.85 5.20
C GLU A 590 25.57 25.26 6.57
N GLU A 591 24.46 24.54 6.67
CA GLU A 591 24.04 23.87 7.90
C GLU A 591 25.02 22.74 8.28
N VAL A 592 25.45 21.91 7.32
CA VAL A 592 26.47 20.87 7.57
C VAL A 592 27.78 21.48 8.09
N ILE A 593 28.25 22.58 7.49
CA ILE A 593 29.45 23.31 7.96
C ILE A 593 29.23 23.88 9.37
N HIS A 594 28.05 24.40 9.66
CA HIS A 594 27.71 24.93 10.98
C HIS A 594 27.77 23.85 12.08
N TYR A 595 27.14 22.70 11.86
CA TYR A 595 27.13 21.60 12.82
C TYR A 595 28.49 20.93 12.98
N THR A 596 29.23 20.72 11.88
CA THR A 596 30.60 20.19 11.95
C THR A 596 31.55 21.16 12.67
N GLY A 597 31.40 22.46 12.43
CA GLY A 597 32.10 23.51 13.19
C GLY A 597 31.74 23.56 14.68
N SER A 598 30.61 22.97 15.07
CA SER A 598 30.16 22.84 16.47
C SER A 598 30.57 21.52 17.14
N GLY A 599 31.29 20.65 16.43
CA GLY A 599 31.81 19.38 16.95
C GLY A 599 31.01 18.13 16.58
N VAL A 600 30.00 18.23 15.70
CA VAL A 600 29.27 17.05 15.18
C VAL A 600 30.10 16.36 14.11
N GLU A 601 30.27 15.04 14.21
CA GLU A 601 31.01 14.27 13.20
C GLU A 601 30.20 14.13 11.91
N LEU A 602 30.88 14.15 10.76
CA LEU A 602 30.23 13.96 9.46
C LEU A 602 29.50 12.61 9.35
N SER A 603 29.96 11.58 10.06
CA SER A 603 29.32 10.26 10.12
C SER A 603 27.95 10.29 10.78
N ASP A 604 27.67 11.30 11.59
CA ASP A 604 26.41 11.43 12.33
C ASP A 604 25.37 12.25 11.53
N ILE A 605 25.76 12.82 10.39
CA ILE A 605 24.90 13.63 9.52
C ILE A 605 24.44 12.79 8.33
N CYS A 606 23.12 12.67 8.16
CA CYS A 606 22.51 11.98 7.03
C CYS A 606 21.58 12.92 6.25
N ILE A 607 21.77 13.01 4.93
CA ILE A 607 20.90 13.77 4.02
C ILE A 607 20.01 12.79 3.27
N LEU A 608 18.71 12.85 3.52
CA LEU A 608 17.71 12.00 2.87
C LEU A 608 17.06 12.73 1.70
N THR A 609 17.02 12.09 0.53
CA THR A 609 16.35 12.64 -0.66
C THR A 609 15.34 11.62 -1.22
N ARG A 610 14.20 12.10 -1.72
CA ARG A 610 13.15 11.23 -2.27
C ARG A 610 13.54 10.56 -3.59
N LYS A 611 14.41 11.21 -4.38
CA LYS A 611 14.90 10.72 -5.66
C LYS A 611 16.41 10.92 -5.71
N ASN A 612 17.13 9.93 -6.22
CA ASN A 612 18.58 9.97 -6.40
C ASN A 612 19.03 10.88 -7.57
N LYS A 613 18.33 12.02 -7.78
CA LYS A 613 18.57 12.99 -8.86
C LYS A 613 19.43 14.18 -8.40
N MET A 614 20.15 14.06 -7.30
CA MET A 614 21.11 15.07 -6.83
C MET A 614 22.58 14.70 -7.09
N ALA A 615 22.84 13.69 -7.94
CA ALA A 615 24.16 13.44 -8.54
C ALA A 615 24.32 14.24 -9.84
#